data_AF-A0A540WH88-F1
#
_entry.id   AF-A0A540WH88-F1
#
_cell.length_a   1.000
_cell.length_b   1.000
_cell.length_c   1.000
_cell.angle_alpha   90.00
_cell.angle_beta   90.00
_cell.angle_gamma   90.00
#
_symmetry.space_group_name_H-M   'P 1'
#
loop_
_entity.id
_entity.type
_entity.pdbx_description
1 polymer ?
#
loop_
_entity_poly.entity_id
_entity_poly.type
_entity_poly.pdbx_seq_one_letter_code
_entity_poly.pdbx_strand_id
1 'polypeptide(L)'
;QRGDAKAISSFTFTPKAVVETEEGEVFLGDIRTDKGTSMEGARLPRRAFNSRKELLHHLPSVHTQWTGSDNNVQGLLRSVARRAVPRLPGTSVLGDFNRDGLRVWVAPGCTIGKEGFLSPSPVAYLPNGASLESRVRYEATDDDSFHDVARTVFEY
;
A
#
# COMPACT_ATOMS: atom_id res chain seq x y z
N GLN A 1 -24.01 27.70 -19.92
CA GLN A 1 -24.45 27.06 -18.66
C GLN A 1 -23.36 26.07 -18.24
N ARG A 2 -22.64 26.34 -17.14
CA ARG A 2 -21.81 25.30 -16.49
C ARG A 2 -22.81 24.30 -15.90
N GLY A 3 -22.85 23.08 -16.44
CA GLY A 3 -23.68 22.02 -15.88
C GLY A 3 -23.32 21.77 -14.43
N ASP A 4 -24.31 21.52 -13.58
CA ASP A 4 -24.10 21.21 -12.17
C ASP A 4 -23.07 20.09 -12.02
N ALA A 5 -22.09 20.31 -11.13
CA ALA A 5 -21.05 19.34 -10.84
C ALA A 5 -21.69 18.12 -10.17
N LYS A 6 -21.97 17.07 -10.94
CA LYS A 6 -22.53 15.82 -10.44
C LYS A 6 -21.43 15.01 -9.76
N ALA A 7 -21.63 14.67 -8.48
CA ALA A 7 -20.75 13.75 -7.77
C ALA A 7 -20.79 12.36 -8.44
N ILE A 8 -19.60 11.83 -8.75
CA ILE A 8 -19.44 10.55 -9.45
C ILE A 8 -18.91 9.43 -8.55
N SER A 9 -18.55 9.76 -7.31
CA SER A 9 -18.11 8.83 -6.27
C SER A 9 -18.77 9.18 -4.94
N SER A 10 -18.96 8.17 -4.08
CA SER A 10 -19.39 8.36 -2.68
C SER A 10 -18.22 8.30 -1.68
N PHE A 11 -17.01 8.49 -2.20
CA PHE A 11 -15.76 8.36 -1.47
C PHE A 11 -14.68 9.24 -2.10
N THR A 12 -13.67 9.53 -1.28
CA THR A 12 -12.40 10.14 -1.66
C THR A 12 -11.27 9.14 -1.43
N PHE A 13 -10.41 8.96 -2.43
CA PHE A 13 -9.15 8.24 -2.28
C PHE A 13 -7.99 9.25 -2.14
N THR A 14 -7.20 9.10 -1.09
CA THR A 14 -6.02 9.94 -0.83
C THR A 14 -4.78 9.07 -0.96
N PRO A 15 -4.01 9.17 -2.07
CA PRO A 15 -2.78 8.41 -2.21
C PRO A 15 -1.76 8.87 -1.17
N LYS A 16 -1.06 7.90 -0.57
CA LYS A 16 0.04 8.08 0.38
C LYS A 16 1.39 7.68 -0.20
N ALA A 17 1.41 6.71 -1.11
CA ALA A 17 2.61 6.26 -1.81
C ALA A 17 2.25 5.59 -3.15
N VAL A 18 3.23 5.49 -4.04
CA VAL A 18 3.24 4.52 -5.15
C VAL A 18 4.22 3.41 -4.78
N VAL A 19 3.73 2.18 -4.77
CA VAL A 19 4.53 1.01 -4.45
C VAL A 19 4.86 0.26 -5.74
N GLU A 20 6.14 0.04 -5.99
CA GLU A 20 6.64 -0.71 -7.14
C GLU A 20 6.82 -2.18 -6.76
N THR A 21 6.01 -3.06 -7.35
CA THR A 21 6.13 -4.51 -7.20
C THR A 21 6.57 -5.16 -8.50
N GLU A 22 6.87 -6.45 -8.46
CA GLU A 22 7.12 -7.25 -9.67
C GLU A 22 5.90 -7.29 -10.61
N GLU A 23 4.69 -7.21 -10.06
CA GLU A 23 3.43 -7.19 -10.81
C GLU A 23 3.07 -5.80 -11.36
N GLY A 24 3.81 -4.76 -10.95
CA GLY A 24 3.67 -3.39 -11.41
C GLY A 24 3.39 -2.37 -10.28
N GLU A 25 2.87 -1.21 -10.67
CA GLU A 25 2.62 -0.12 -9.73
C GLU A 25 1.29 -0.27 -8.99
N VAL A 26 1.32 -0.02 -7.68
CA VAL A 26 0.15 0.01 -6.80
C VAL A 26 0.10 1.35 -6.06
N PHE A 27 -1.01 2.07 -6.17
CA PHE A 27 -1.27 3.18 -5.27
C PHE A 27 -1.68 2.64 -3.90
N LEU A 28 -0.93 3.02 -2.87
CA LEU A 28 -1.31 2.83 -1.48
C LEU A 28 -1.91 4.13 -0.96
N GLY A 29 -3.05 4.06 -0.27
CA GLY A 29 -3.69 5.25 0.26
C GLY A 29 -4.86 4.97 1.17
N ASP A 30 -5.54 6.03 1.57
CA ASP A 30 -6.72 5.94 2.42
C ASP A 30 -7.98 6.21 1.59
N ILE A 31 -9.07 5.56 1.99
CA ILE A 31 -10.40 5.85 1.47
C ILE A 31 -11.25 6.42 2.59
N ARG A 32 -11.89 7.56 2.32
CA ARG A 32 -12.91 8.15 3.18
C ARG A 32 -14.23 8.16 2.44
N THR A 33 -15.26 7.56 3.03
CA THR A 33 -16.63 7.60 2.48
C THR A 33 -17.33 8.89 2.89
N ASP A 34 -18.35 9.29 2.13
CA ASP A 34 -19.17 10.48 2.44
C ASP A 34 -19.92 10.34 3.77
N LYS A 35 -20.13 9.10 4.22
CA LYS A 35 -20.72 8.77 5.54
C LYS A 35 -19.72 8.86 6.69
N GLY A 36 -18.47 9.23 6.42
CA GLY A 36 -17.44 9.44 7.44
C GLY A 36 -16.62 8.20 7.81
N THR A 37 -16.84 7.05 7.17
CA THR A 37 -16.00 5.86 7.39
C THR A 37 -14.64 6.06 6.73
N SER A 38 -13.57 5.82 7.48
CA SER A 38 -12.19 5.84 6.99
C SER A 38 -11.63 4.41 6.94
N MET A 39 -10.89 4.11 5.87
CA MET A 39 -10.22 2.84 5.66
C MET A 39 -8.80 3.13 5.23
N GLU A 40 -7.84 2.65 6.00
CA GLU A 40 -6.42 2.84 5.73
C GLU A 40 -5.86 1.71 4.87
N GLY A 41 -4.78 2.01 4.14
CA GLY A 41 -4.01 1.00 3.42
C GLY A 41 -4.76 0.37 2.24
N ALA A 42 -5.72 1.08 1.67
CA ALA A 42 -6.37 0.68 0.43
C ALA A 42 -5.35 0.61 -0.72
N ARG A 43 -5.49 -0.42 -1.56
CA ARG A 43 -4.55 -0.74 -2.63
C ARG A 43 -5.25 -0.70 -3.96
N LEU A 44 -4.85 0.25 -4.80
CA LEU A 44 -5.38 0.39 -6.15
C LEU A 44 -4.23 0.11 -7.13
N PRO A 45 -4.10 -1.12 -7.63
CA PRO A 45 -3.15 -1.42 -8.70
C PRO A 45 -3.53 -0.65 -9.96
N ARG A 46 -2.57 -0.44 -10.88
CA ARG A 46 -2.85 0.25 -12.16
C ARG A 46 -4.08 -0.30 -12.91
N ARG A 47 -4.31 -1.61 -12.86
CA ARG A 47 -5.48 -2.27 -13.48
C ARG A 47 -6.83 -1.83 -12.89
N ALA A 48 -6.88 -1.39 -11.63
CA ALA A 48 -8.10 -0.88 -10.99
C ALA A 48 -8.66 0.34 -11.73
N PHE A 49 -7.82 1.05 -12.50
CA PHE A 49 -8.25 2.22 -13.25
C PHE A 49 -8.68 1.91 -14.69
N ASN A 50 -8.68 0.64 -15.11
CA ASN A 50 -9.03 0.27 -16.50
C ASN A 50 -10.52 0.42 -16.79
N SER A 51 -11.39 0.14 -15.82
CA SER A 51 -12.84 0.25 -15.95
C SER A 51 -13.51 0.50 -14.61
N ARG A 52 -14.79 0.90 -14.63
CA ARG A 52 -15.63 1.00 -13.44
C ARG A 52 -15.70 -0.34 -12.69
N LYS A 53 -15.79 -1.45 -13.41
CA LYS A 53 -15.87 -2.80 -12.81
C LYS A 53 -14.58 -3.11 -12.03
N GLU A 54 -13.43 -2.86 -12.65
CA GLU A 54 -12.13 -3.08 -12.02
C GLU A 54 -11.92 -2.15 -10.81
N LEU A 55 -12.35 -0.90 -10.91
CA LEU A 55 -12.26 0.04 -9.79
C LEU A 55 -13.06 -0.47 -8.60
N LEU A 56 -14.34 -0.79 -8.80
CA LEU A 56 -15.23 -1.28 -7.74
C LEU A 56 -14.73 -2.60 -7.14
N HIS A 57 -14.12 -3.47 -7.94
CA HIS A 57 -13.55 -4.74 -7.44
C HIS A 57 -12.41 -4.53 -6.43
N HIS A 58 -11.62 -3.46 -6.56
CA HIS A 58 -10.50 -3.17 -5.67
C HIS A 58 -10.87 -2.25 -4.49
N LEU A 59 -12.14 -1.80 -4.39
CA LEU A 59 -12.57 -0.99 -3.26
C LEU A 59 -13.01 -1.88 -2.09
N PRO A 60 -12.55 -1.61 -0.86
CA PRO A 60 -12.68 -2.52 0.26
C PRO A 60 -14.06 -2.49 0.96
N SER A 61 -15.03 -1.71 0.49
CA SER A 61 -16.29 -1.50 1.22
C SER A 61 -17.52 -1.48 0.32
N VAL A 62 -18.61 -2.07 0.81
CA VAL A 62 -19.95 -1.96 0.21
C VAL A 62 -20.49 -0.53 0.18
N HIS A 63 -19.90 0.39 0.95
CA HIS A 63 -20.29 1.79 1.00
C HIS A 63 -19.53 2.68 0.01
N THR A 64 -18.54 2.14 -0.70
CA THR A 64 -17.90 2.85 -1.80
C THR A 64 -18.69 2.62 -3.08
N GLN A 65 -19.27 3.69 -3.61
CA GLN A 65 -20.02 3.67 -4.86
C GLN A 65 -19.30 4.54 -5.90
N TRP A 66 -19.38 4.10 -7.15
CA TRP A 66 -18.95 4.85 -8.32
C TRP A 66 -20.11 4.91 -9.29
N THR A 67 -20.56 6.12 -9.64
CA THR A 67 -21.66 6.36 -10.58
C THR A 67 -21.15 6.93 -11.91
N GLY A 68 -19.86 7.28 -11.99
CA GLY A 68 -19.20 7.75 -13.21
C GLY A 68 -19.01 6.67 -14.29
N SER A 69 -18.53 7.11 -15.45
CA SER A 69 -18.13 6.29 -16.59
C SER A 69 -16.67 5.82 -16.50
N ASP A 70 -16.23 4.95 -17.41
CA ASP A 70 -14.81 4.56 -17.52
C ASP A 70 -13.90 5.75 -17.85
N ASN A 71 -14.38 6.73 -18.63
CA ASN A 71 -13.66 7.97 -18.86
C ASN A 71 -13.43 8.75 -17.56
N ASN A 72 -14.39 8.71 -16.63
CA ASN A 72 -14.20 9.31 -15.33
C ASN A 72 -13.16 8.54 -14.49
N VAL A 73 -13.06 7.20 -14.64
CA VAL A 73 -12.02 6.40 -13.98
C VAL A 73 -10.62 6.78 -14.47
N GLN A 74 -10.46 7.02 -15.78
CA GLN A 74 -9.23 7.56 -16.33
C GLN A 74 -8.93 8.98 -15.81
N GLY A 75 -9.96 9.79 -15.62
CA GLY A 75 -9.85 11.10 -14.94
C GLY A 75 -9.39 10.98 -13.49
N LEU A 76 -9.87 9.97 -12.76
CA LEU A 76 -9.41 9.64 -11.41
C LEU A 76 -7.93 9.24 -11.41
N LEU A 77 -7.52 8.32 -12.29
CA LEU A 77 -6.11 7.93 -12.44
C LEU A 77 -5.23 9.15 -12.68
N ARG A 78 -5.61 10.03 -13.61
CA ARG A 78 -4.89 11.27 -13.91
C ARG A 78 -4.79 12.19 -12.68
N SER A 79 -5.83 12.24 -11.85
CA SER A 79 -5.86 13.07 -10.64
C SER A 79 -4.98 12.51 -9.53
N VAL A 80 -5.01 11.19 -9.35
CA VAL A 80 -4.20 10.48 -8.35
C VAL A 80 -2.72 10.50 -8.76
N ALA A 81 -2.40 10.22 -10.02
CA ALA A 81 -1.03 10.21 -10.53
C ALA A 81 -0.32 11.58 -10.51
N ARG A 82 -1.08 12.68 -10.39
CA ARG A 82 -0.52 14.03 -10.23
C ARG A 82 -0.11 14.35 -8.80
N ARG A 83 -0.49 13.54 -7.81
CA ARG A 83 -0.12 13.76 -6.42
C ARG A 83 1.35 13.40 -6.23
N ALA A 84 2.12 14.33 -5.68
CA ALA A 84 3.48 14.08 -5.26
C ALA A 84 3.44 13.21 -3.99
N VAL A 85 3.64 11.91 -4.15
CA VAL A 85 3.73 10.93 -3.07
C VAL A 85 5.03 10.14 -3.22
N PRO A 86 5.63 9.66 -2.12
CA PRO A 86 6.84 8.84 -2.19
C PRO A 86 6.62 7.60 -3.07
N ARG A 87 7.67 7.21 -3.78
CA ARG A 87 7.76 5.93 -4.48
C ARG A 87 8.57 4.97 -3.63
N LEU A 88 8.03 3.79 -3.36
CA LEU A 88 8.65 2.79 -2.50
C LEU A 88 8.77 1.47 -3.26
N PRO A 89 9.87 0.72 -3.10
CA PRO A 89 9.85 -0.69 -3.46
C PRO A 89 8.82 -1.43 -2.60
N GLY A 90 8.16 -2.44 -3.18
CA GLY A 90 7.20 -3.26 -2.47
C GLY A 90 7.38 -4.75 -2.68
N THR A 91 6.90 -5.52 -1.72
CA THR A 91 6.92 -6.98 -1.74
C THR A 91 5.66 -7.55 -1.10
N SER A 92 5.21 -8.70 -1.58
CA SER A 92 4.18 -9.52 -0.93
C SER A 92 4.79 -10.65 -0.10
N VAL A 93 6.12 -10.75 -0.06
CA VAL A 93 6.90 -11.76 0.66
C VAL A 93 7.45 -11.14 1.94
N LEU A 94 7.29 -11.87 3.05
CA LEU A 94 7.92 -11.57 4.33
C LEU A 94 9.31 -12.18 4.38
N GLY A 95 10.21 -11.57 5.15
CA GLY A 95 11.58 -12.06 5.32
C GLY A 95 12.62 -11.17 4.65
N ASP A 96 13.75 -11.78 4.24
CA ASP A 96 14.85 -11.04 3.59
C ASP A 96 14.38 -10.37 2.29
N PHE A 97 14.63 -9.07 2.21
CA PHE A 97 14.41 -8.25 1.03
C PHE A 97 15.74 -7.61 0.68
N ASN A 98 16.28 -7.97 -0.49
CA ASN A 98 17.53 -7.44 -1.00
C ASN A 98 17.35 -6.96 -2.44
N ARG A 99 17.30 -5.63 -2.62
CA ARG A 99 17.10 -5.01 -3.94
C ARG A 99 17.74 -3.63 -3.99
N ASP A 100 18.42 -3.32 -5.10
CA ASP A 100 18.99 -2.00 -5.38
C ASP A 100 19.89 -1.45 -4.24
N GLY A 101 20.62 -2.36 -3.56
CA GLY A 101 21.48 -2.03 -2.42
C GLY A 101 20.77 -1.85 -1.08
N LEU A 102 19.43 -1.97 -1.05
CA LEU A 102 18.64 -2.01 0.17
C LEU A 102 18.45 -3.46 0.62
N ARG A 103 19.11 -3.84 1.72
CA ARG A 103 18.89 -5.12 2.41
C ARG A 103 18.20 -4.89 3.75
N VAL A 104 16.98 -5.41 3.88
CA VAL A 104 16.17 -5.31 5.10
C VAL A 104 15.37 -6.60 5.29
N TRP A 105 14.97 -6.87 6.53
CA TRP A 105 13.98 -7.90 6.83
C TRP A 105 12.59 -7.27 6.88
N VAL A 106 11.69 -7.75 6.03
CA VAL A 106 10.31 -7.27 5.90
C VAL A 106 9.39 -8.08 6.81
N ALA A 107 8.67 -7.37 7.67
CA ALA A 107 7.72 -7.90 8.64
C ALA A 107 6.32 -7.29 8.38
N PRO A 108 5.24 -7.90 8.91
CA PRO A 108 3.93 -7.27 8.87
C PRO A 108 3.96 -5.90 9.57
N GLY A 109 3.83 -4.83 8.80
CA GLY A 109 3.74 -3.46 9.32
C GLY A 109 5.07 -2.77 9.66
N CYS A 110 6.22 -3.44 9.50
CA CYS A 110 7.52 -2.81 9.72
C CYS A 110 8.64 -3.45 8.88
N THR A 111 9.79 -2.79 8.88
CA THR A 111 11.04 -3.28 8.30
C THR A 111 12.14 -3.18 9.33
N ILE A 112 13.02 -4.16 9.33
CA ILE A 112 14.13 -4.28 10.27
C ILE A 112 15.41 -4.24 9.44
N GLY A 113 16.29 -3.28 9.74
CA GLY A 113 17.65 -3.22 9.21
C GLY A 113 18.66 -3.78 10.20
N LYS A 114 19.94 -3.74 9.83
CA LYS A 114 21.05 -4.19 10.68
C LYS A 114 21.10 -3.52 12.06
N GLU A 115 20.64 -2.28 12.17
CA GLU A 115 20.64 -1.48 13.41
C GLU A 115 19.27 -1.47 14.13
N GLY A 116 18.30 -2.29 13.69
CA GLY A 116 16.96 -2.30 14.30
C GLY A 116 15.81 -1.91 13.37
N PHE A 117 14.67 -1.58 13.97
CA PHE A 117 13.46 -1.18 13.25
C PHE A 117 13.66 0.14 12.50
N LEU A 118 13.25 0.19 11.24
CA LEU A 118 13.32 1.38 10.41
C LEU A 118 11.98 2.11 10.40
N SER A 119 12.02 3.42 10.66
CA SER A 119 10.86 4.31 10.61
C SER A 119 11.25 5.64 9.93
N PRO A 120 10.64 6.02 8.79
CA PRO A 120 9.62 5.27 8.06
C PRO A 120 10.19 4.00 7.40
N SER A 121 9.33 3.01 7.16
CA SER A 121 9.69 1.79 6.44
C SER A 121 10.11 2.12 5.00
N PRO A 122 11.33 1.75 4.55
CA PRO A 122 11.77 2.01 3.18
C PRO A 122 11.17 1.03 2.16
N VAL A 123 10.55 -0.07 2.62
CA VAL A 123 9.85 -1.07 1.79
C VAL A 123 8.40 -1.17 2.21
N ALA A 124 7.48 -1.24 1.25
CA ALA A 124 6.07 -1.46 1.53
C ALA A 124 5.71 -2.95 1.42
N TYR A 125 5.29 -3.55 2.53
CA TYR A 125 4.70 -4.88 2.51
C TYR A 125 3.25 -4.82 2.01
N LEU A 126 2.94 -5.59 0.96
CA LEU A 126 1.61 -5.71 0.37
C LEU A 126 1.08 -7.16 0.56
N PRO A 127 0.34 -7.43 1.65
CA PRO A 127 -0.40 -8.66 1.90
C PRO A 127 -1.06 -9.27 0.65
N ASN A 128 -0.79 -10.53 0.35
CA ASN A 128 -1.43 -11.27 -0.74
C ASN A 128 -2.59 -12.17 -0.23
N GLY A 129 -2.97 -12.04 1.05
CA GLY A 129 -4.01 -12.85 1.68
C GLY A 129 -3.52 -14.20 2.21
N ALA A 130 -2.20 -14.43 2.23
CA ALA A 130 -1.62 -15.62 2.86
C ALA A 130 -1.76 -15.54 4.39
N SER A 131 -2.21 -16.63 5.02
CA SER A 131 -2.47 -16.67 6.46
C SER A 131 -1.27 -16.40 7.38
N LEU A 132 -0.04 -16.48 6.84
CA LEU A 132 1.19 -16.27 7.60
C LEU A 132 1.22 -14.86 8.21
N GLU A 133 0.73 -13.85 7.48
CA GLU A 133 0.73 -12.46 7.92
C GLU A 133 -0.05 -12.23 9.23
N SER A 134 -1.14 -12.98 9.45
CA SER A 134 -1.95 -12.92 10.67
C SER A 134 -1.36 -13.69 11.86
N ARG A 135 -0.35 -14.51 11.61
CA ARG A 135 0.21 -15.48 12.58
C ARG A 135 1.62 -15.10 13.04
N VAL A 136 2.33 -14.26 12.30
CA VAL A 136 3.64 -13.76 12.70
C VAL A 136 3.45 -12.65 13.74
N ARG A 137 3.99 -12.88 14.94
CA ARG A 137 4.11 -11.86 15.99
C ARG A 137 5.57 -11.80 16.43
N TYR A 138 6.12 -10.60 16.50
CA TYR A 138 7.43 -10.36 17.08
C TYR A 138 7.25 -10.17 18.58
N GLU A 139 7.90 -10.99 19.38
CA GLU A 139 7.99 -10.77 20.82
C GLU A 139 8.99 -9.65 21.08
N ALA A 140 8.72 -8.82 22.11
CA ALA A 140 9.68 -7.82 22.54
C ALA A 140 10.93 -8.53 23.07
N THR A 141 12.10 -8.03 22.68
CA THR A 141 13.41 -8.55 23.09
C THR A 141 14.33 -7.38 23.45
N ASP A 142 15.39 -7.64 24.21
CA ASP A 142 16.42 -6.65 24.50
C ASP A 142 17.35 -6.40 23.31
N ASP A 143 18.06 -5.28 23.35
CA ASP A 143 18.92 -4.85 22.26
C ASP A 143 20.03 -5.86 21.99
N ASP A 144 20.64 -6.46 23.02
CA ASP A 144 21.74 -7.42 22.85
C ASP A 144 21.27 -8.67 22.08
N SER A 145 20.13 -9.23 22.49
CA SER A 145 19.49 -10.38 21.83
C SER A 145 19.10 -10.07 20.39
N PHE A 146 18.61 -8.85 20.12
CA PHE A 146 18.29 -8.41 18.77
C PHE A 146 19.55 -8.33 17.88
N HIS A 147 20.63 -7.71 18.38
CA HIS A 147 21.87 -7.54 17.62
C HIS A 147 22.52 -8.89 17.30
N ASP A 148 22.48 -9.86 18.22
CA ASP A 148 23.02 -11.21 17.97
C ASP A 148 22.30 -11.93 16.81
N VAL A 149 20.97 -11.79 16.72
CA VAL A 149 20.19 -12.34 15.59
C VAL A 149 20.45 -11.53 14.32
N ALA A 150 20.44 -10.21 14.40
CA ALA A 150 20.69 -9.32 13.26
C ALA A 150 22.05 -9.61 12.61
N ARG A 151 23.08 -9.85 13.42
CA ARG A 151 24.41 -10.26 12.97
C ARG A 151 24.35 -11.47 12.05
N THR A 152 23.63 -12.51 12.48
CA THR A 152 23.45 -13.74 11.71
C THR A 152 22.75 -13.51 10.37
N VAL A 153 21.79 -12.58 10.32
CA VAL A 153 20.98 -12.31 9.13
C VAL A 153 21.68 -11.37 8.14
N PHE A 154 22.46 -10.40 8.63
CA PHE A 154 22.97 -9.29 7.81
C PHE A 154 24.50 -9.31 7.56
N GLU A 155 25.30 -10.07 8.32
CA GLU A 155 26.77 -10.12 8.12
C GLU A 155 27.24 -11.19 7.11
N TYR A 156 26.34 -12.01 6.56
CA TYR A 156 26.62 -12.95 5.47
C TYR A 156 26.07 -12.45 4.12
#